data_AF-A0A4R6JV86-F1
#
_entry.id   AF-A0A4R6JV86-F1
#
_cell.length_a   1.000
_cell.length_b   1.000
_cell.length_c   1.000
_cell.angle_alpha   90.00
_cell.angle_beta   90.00
_cell.angle_gamma   90.00
#
_symmetry.space_group_name_H-M   'P 1'
#
loop_
_entity.id
_entity.type
_entity.pdbx_description
1 polymer ?
#
loop_
_entity_poly.entity_id
_entity_poly.type
_entity_poly.pdbx_seq_one_letter_code
_entity_poly.pdbx_strand_id
1 'polypeptide(L)'
;MDEQTLDHGPDTDDDHSWLRPHLGTTTGGGRAPREHVVALRHVARTLDADPRWRSWWQQTGLSACELGIVAEGRLDHLRPSADIRRLDDCLWANFTCALPDGMPASAATHAATEEVRAMFEVIRQALTLSALPPTPPVPSLPSDVPDVPVTAKRLPEAANEPEQPGYLTLTQIQEFFA
;
A
#
# COMPACT_ATOMS: atom_id res chain seq x y z
N MET A 1 23.26 37.98 27.72
CA MET A 1 21.86 38.06 27.26
C MET A 1 21.83 37.17 26.04
N ASP A 2 21.47 35.93 26.32
CA ASP A 2 21.64 34.76 25.48
C ASP A 2 20.36 34.59 24.67
N GLU A 3 20.45 34.71 23.34
CA GLU A 3 19.39 34.28 22.44
C GLU A 3 19.86 33.00 21.74
N GLN A 4 19.51 31.88 22.38
CA GLN A 4 19.54 30.56 21.77
C GLN A 4 18.56 30.53 20.60
N THR A 5 19.09 30.57 19.38
CA THR A 5 18.32 30.21 18.18
C THR A 5 18.22 28.69 18.17
N LEU A 6 17.09 28.17 18.65
CA LEU A 6 16.67 26.78 18.48
C LEU A 6 16.37 26.55 17.01
N ASP A 7 17.40 26.14 16.26
CA ASP A 7 17.25 25.58 14.93
C ASP A 7 16.46 24.27 15.03
N HIS A 8 15.16 24.35 14.77
CA HIS A 8 14.31 23.18 14.55
C HIS A 8 14.64 22.65 13.16
N GLY A 9 15.63 21.75 13.09
CA GLY A 9 15.88 20.97 11.89
C GLY A 9 14.59 20.26 11.45
N PRO A 10 14.26 20.23 10.15
CA PRO A 10 13.11 19.51 9.67
C PRO A 10 13.30 18.01 9.95
N ASP A 11 12.35 17.44 10.68
CA ASP A 11 12.01 16.03 10.86
C ASP A 11 12.58 15.11 9.75
N THR A 12 13.81 14.61 9.92
CA THR A 12 14.42 13.56 9.09
C THR A 12 14.31 12.21 9.79
N ASP A 13 13.09 11.77 10.12
CA ASP A 13 12.85 10.41 10.65
C ASP A 13 12.30 9.45 9.56
N ASP A 14 11.97 9.96 8.36
CA ASP A 14 11.41 9.17 7.25
C ASP A 14 12.47 8.54 6.31
N ASP A 15 13.77 8.82 6.49
CA ASP A 15 14.83 8.40 5.54
C ASP A 15 15.36 6.96 5.79
N HIS A 16 14.71 6.21 6.69
CA HIS A 16 15.14 4.86 7.09
C HIS A 16 14.08 3.76 6.94
N SER A 17 12.87 4.09 6.48
CA SER A 17 11.84 3.09 6.22
C SER A 17 12.17 2.30 4.95
N TRP A 18 12.23 0.97 5.11
CA TRP A 18 12.45 0.04 3.99
C TRP A 18 11.14 -0.23 3.25
N LEU A 19 9.99 -0.02 3.90
CA LEU A 19 8.68 -0.18 3.29
C LEU A 19 7.94 1.15 3.24
N ARG A 20 7.62 1.59 2.03
CA ARG A 20 6.98 2.88 1.74
C ARG A 20 5.63 2.64 1.05
N PRO A 21 4.53 2.60 1.81
CA PRO A 21 3.22 2.33 1.25
C PRO A 21 2.60 3.57 0.58
N HIS A 22 2.19 3.43 -0.67
CA HIS A 22 1.40 4.42 -1.42
C HIS A 22 -0.02 3.91 -1.59
N LEU A 23 -1.02 4.73 -1.24
CA LEU A 23 -2.42 4.31 -1.22
C LEU A 23 -3.23 5.10 -2.23
N GLY A 24 -4.00 4.37 -3.04
CA GLY A 24 -4.83 4.89 -4.11
C GLY A 24 -6.24 4.34 -4.10
N THR A 25 -7.19 5.05 -4.71
CA THR A 25 -8.55 4.52 -4.96
C THR A 25 -9.14 5.02 -6.27
N THR A 26 -9.96 4.17 -6.91
CA THR A 26 -10.64 4.46 -8.17
C THR A 26 -12.13 4.82 -8.03
N THR A 27 -12.70 4.83 -6.82
CA THR A 27 -14.15 5.03 -6.64
C THR A 27 -14.61 6.45 -7.02
N GLY A 28 -15.43 6.54 -8.08
CA GLY A 28 -16.16 7.76 -8.44
C GLY A 28 -17.15 8.14 -7.34
N GLY A 29 -16.92 9.27 -6.68
CA GLY A 29 -17.68 9.70 -5.49
C GLY A 29 -16.81 10.03 -4.28
N GLY A 30 -15.50 9.71 -4.34
CA GLY A 30 -14.50 10.28 -3.44
C GLY A 30 -14.46 9.71 -2.03
N ARG A 31 -14.96 8.49 -1.80
CA ARG A 31 -14.76 7.78 -0.54
C ARG A 31 -14.51 6.29 -0.79
N ALA A 32 -13.24 5.90 -0.88
CA ALA A 32 -12.87 4.57 -0.40
C ALA A 32 -13.30 4.46 1.08
N PRO A 33 -13.77 3.30 1.58
CA PRO A 33 -13.89 3.06 3.01
C PRO A 33 -12.58 3.43 3.71
N ARG A 34 -12.63 4.60 4.39
CA ARG A 34 -11.50 5.22 5.12
C ARG A 34 -10.85 4.20 6.04
N GLU A 35 -11.66 3.34 6.66
CA GLU A 35 -11.23 2.30 7.58
C GLU A 35 -10.32 1.25 6.93
N HIS A 36 -10.63 0.77 5.72
CA HIS A 36 -9.80 -0.23 5.03
C HIS A 36 -8.46 0.35 4.57
N VAL A 37 -8.48 1.55 4.00
CA VAL A 37 -7.25 2.22 3.54
C VAL A 37 -6.35 2.60 4.71
N VAL A 38 -6.94 3.07 5.82
CA VAL A 38 -6.22 3.31 7.07
C VAL A 38 -5.64 2.01 7.63
N ALA A 39 -6.40 0.91 7.59
CA ALA A 39 -5.93 -0.40 8.01
C ALA A 39 -4.73 -0.89 7.17
N LEU A 40 -4.78 -0.78 5.85
CA LEU A 40 -3.66 -1.11 4.95
C LEU A 40 -2.39 -0.33 5.31
N ARG A 41 -2.51 0.99 5.54
CA ARG A 41 -1.38 1.81 5.97
C ARG A 41 -0.82 1.35 7.31
N HIS A 42 -1.69 1.04 8.25
CA HIS A 42 -1.30 0.65 9.59
C HIS A 42 -0.59 -0.71 9.62
N VAL A 43 -1.10 -1.67 8.85
CA VAL A 43 -0.43 -2.95 8.63
C VAL A 43 0.96 -2.74 8.03
N ALA A 44 1.07 -1.98 6.93
CA ALA A 44 2.36 -1.70 6.29
C ALA A 44 3.37 -1.05 7.27
N ARG A 45 2.94 -0.05 8.05
CA ARG A 45 3.78 0.55 9.10
C ARG A 45 4.21 -0.45 10.17
N THR A 46 3.32 -1.36 10.55
CA THR A 46 3.64 -2.43 11.52
C THR A 46 4.70 -3.38 10.96
N LEU A 47 4.64 -3.70 9.67
CA LEU A 47 5.67 -4.51 9.00
C LEU A 47 7.00 -3.77 8.88
N ASP A 48 6.98 -2.48 8.52
CA ASP A 48 8.18 -1.64 8.41
C ASP A 48 8.98 -1.58 9.72
N ALA A 49 8.26 -1.49 10.84
CA ALA A 49 8.81 -1.43 12.18
C ALA A 49 9.26 -2.80 12.74
N ASP A 50 8.84 -3.92 12.15
CA ASP A 50 9.17 -5.25 12.68
C ASP A 50 10.59 -5.70 12.26
N PRO A 51 11.49 -6.01 13.22
CA PRO A 51 12.86 -6.41 12.92
C PRO A 51 12.99 -7.71 12.11
N ARG A 52 12.03 -8.63 12.19
CA ARG A 52 12.06 -9.90 11.46
C ARG A 52 11.74 -9.65 10.00
N TRP A 53 10.74 -8.80 9.73
CA TRP A 53 10.40 -8.35 8.40
C TRP A 53 11.53 -7.53 7.76
N ARG A 54 12.14 -6.62 8.53
CA ARG A 54 13.33 -5.89 8.09
C ARG A 54 14.50 -6.81 7.74
N SER A 55 14.80 -7.79 8.61
CA SER A 55 15.88 -8.77 8.36
C SER A 55 15.58 -9.67 7.16
N TRP A 56 14.31 -10.01 6.95
CA TRP A 56 13.89 -10.75 5.76
C TRP A 56 14.08 -9.91 4.50
N TRP A 57 13.67 -8.63 4.52
CA TRP A 57 13.86 -7.73 3.39
C TRP A 57 15.33 -7.51 3.05
N GLN A 58 16.22 -7.40 4.04
CA GLN A 58 17.66 -7.25 3.80
C GLN A 58 18.28 -8.38 2.95
N GLN A 59 17.66 -9.57 2.90
CA GLN A 59 18.11 -10.68 2.05
C GLN A 59 17.97 -10.37 0.55
N THR A 60 17.12 -9.40 0.19
CA THR A 60 16.95 -8.95 -1.21
C THR A 60 18.14 -8.17 -1.74
N GLY A 61 18.93 -7.55 -0.85
CA GLY A 61 19.94 -6.56 -1.20
C GLY A 61 19.36 -5.23 -1.72
N LEU A 62 18.06 -4.99 -1.58
CA LEU A 62 17.39 -3.73 -1.92
C LEU A 62 17.29 -2.84 -0.67
N SER A 63 17.39 -1.53 -0.87
CA SER A 63 17.28 -0.54 0.21
C SER A 63 15.84 -0.31 0.62
N ALA A 64 14.90 -0.34 -0.34
CA ALA A 64 13.51 -0.02 -0.10
C ALA A 64 12.53 -0.74 -1.04
N CYS A 65 11.27 -0.79 -0.61
CA CYS A 65 10.10 -1.26 -1.32
C CYS A 65 9.04 -0.16 -1.34
N GLU A 66 8.78 0.43 -2.51
CA GLU A 66 7.62 1.27 -2.78
C GLU A 66 6.42 0.36 -3.06
N LEU A 67 5.52 0.25 -2.08
CA LEU A 67 4.34 -0.62 -2.17
C LEU A 67 3.11 0.21 -2.53
N GLY A 68 2.74 0.25 -3.80
CA GLY A 68 1.52 0.88 -4.28
C GLY A 68 0.31 -0.04 -4.13
N ILE A 69 -0.75 0.43 -3.48
CA ILE A 69 -2.00 -0.33 -3.33
C ILE A 69 -3.15 0.54 -3.83
N VAL A 70 -3.81 0.10 -4.90
CA VAL A 70 -4.98 0.76 -5.47
C VAL A 70 -6.22 -0.03 -5.13
N ALA A 71 -7.07 0.57 -4.32
CA ALA A 71 -8.33 -0.02 -3.90
C ALA A 71 -9.43 0.29 -4.93
N GLU A 72 -9.90 -0.75 -5.61
CA GLU A 72 -10.90 -0.69 -6.68
C GLU A 72 -12.31 -1.02 -6.17
N GLY A 73 -13.32 -0.32 -6.67
CA GLY A 73 -14.73 -0.63 -6.37
C GLY A 73 -15.19 -1.95 -6.99
N ARG A 74 -16.43 -2.38 -6.67
CA ARG A 74 -17.08 -3.66 -7.02
C ARG A 74 -17.09 -4.12 -8.50
N LEU A 75 -16.53 -3.37 -9.43
CA LEU A 75 -16.55 -3.72 -10.85
C LEU A 75 -15.50 -4.81 -11.12
N ASP A 76 -15.94 -6.06 -10.93
CA ASP A 76 -15.41 -7.29 -11.51
C ASP A 76 -13.89 -7.52 -11.38
N HIS A 77 -13.33 -7.66 -10.16
CA HIS A 77 -11.94 -8.10 -9.99
C HIS A 77 -11.70 -9.51 -10.57
N LEU A 78 -11.44 -9.62 -11.88
CA LEU A 78 -11.14 -10.91 -12.49
C LEU A 78 -9.68 -11.30 -12.31
N ARG A 79 -8.76 -10.36 -11.98
CA ARG A 79 -7.42 -10.69 -11.47
C ARG A 79 -6.86 -9.57 -10.58
N PRO A 80 -6.32 -9.88 -9.38
CA PRO A 80 -5.38 -8.98 -8.74
C PRO A 80 -4.22 -8.76 -9.72
N SER A 81 -4.05 -7.51 -10.14
CA SER A 81 -2.99 -7.14 -11.05
C SER A 81 -1.81 -6.65 -10.23
N ALA A 82 -0.65 -7.24 -10.47
CA ALA A 82 0.60 -6.87 -9.83
C ALA A 82 1.57 -6.38 -10.90
N ASP A 83 2.10 -5.16 -10.72
CA ASP A 83 3.23 -4.62 -11.47
C ASP A 83 4.41 -4.55 -10.51
N ILE A 84 5.39 -5.45 -10.70
CA ILE A 84 6.59 -5.50 -9.87
C ILE A 84 7.78 -5.16 -10.76
N ARG A 85 8.47 -4.09 -10.42
CA ARG A 85 9.64 -3.59 -11.14
C ARG A 85 10.75 -3.28 -10.16
N ARG A 86 11.98 -3.48 -10.59
CA ARG A 86 13.16 -3.00 -9.86
C ARG A 86 13.64 -1.72 -10.53
N LEU A 87 13.78 -0.67 -9.75
CA LEU A 87 14.35 0.61 -10.17
C LEU A 87 15.52 0.91 -9.25
N ASP A 88 16.73 0.85 -9.80
CA ASP A 88 17.98 0.96 -9.04
C ASP A 88 18.06 -0.03 -7.85
N ASP A 89 18.19 0.49 -6.64
CA ASP A 89 18.23 -0.25 -5.37
C ASP A 89 16.86 -0.39 -4.70
N CYS A 90 15.79 -0.03 -5.41
CA CYS A 90 14.42 -0.02 -4.92
C CYS A 90 13.50 -1.01 -5.68
N LEU A 91 12.58 -1.67 -4.96
CA LEU A 91 11.47 -2.42 -5.56
C LEU A 91 10.25 -1.52 -5.64
N TRP A 92 9.61 -1.45 -6.81
CA TRP A 92 8.33 -0.81 -7.00
C TRP A 92 7.31 -1.91 -7.26
N ALA A 93 6.36 -2.08 -6.33
CA ALA A 93 5.36 -3.13 -6.39
C ALA A 93 3.96 -2.53 -6.25
N ASN A 94 3.23 -2.46 -7.36
CA ASN A 94 1.89 -1.91 -7.41
C ASN A 94 0.87 -3.04 -7.50
N PHE A 95 -0.15 -3.00 -6.65
CA PHE A 95 -1.20 -3.99 -6.56
C PHE A 95 -2.57 -3.33 -6.64
N THR A 96 -3.53 -4.04 -7.23
CA THR A 96 -4.95 -3.74 -7.05
C THR A 96 -5.56 -4.63 -5.98
N CYS A 97 -6.41 -4.05 -5.13
CA CYS A 97 -7.22 -4.81 -4.18
C CYS A 97 -8.69 -4.41 -4.25
N ALA A 98 -9.56 -5.33 -3.85
CA ALA A 98 -11.00 -5.09 -3.79
C ALA A 98 -11.34 -4.20 -2.59
N LEU A 99 -12.23 -3.23 -2.76
CA LEU A 99 -12.78 -2.49 -1.64
C LEU A 99 -13.89 -3.30 -0.94
N PRO A 100 -13.68 -3.76 0.31
CA PRO A 100 -14.73 -4.43 1.06
C PRO A 100 -15.86 -3.45 1.40
N ASP A 101 -17.09 -3.89 1.19
CA ASP A 101 -18.31 -3.09 1.38
C ASP A 101 -18.86 -3.28 2.81
N GLY A 102 -19.09 -2.18 3.54
CA GLY A 102 -19.79 -2.18 4.83
C GLY A 102 -19.12 -2.99 5.96
N MET A 103 -17.80 -3.20 5.91
CA MET A 103 -17.08 -4.00 6.90
C MET A 103 -16.81 -3.21 8.20
N PRO A 104 -16.98 -3.80 9.40
CA PRO A 104 -16.59 -3.14 10.64
C PRO A 104 -15.06 -3.01 10.74
N ALA A 105 -14.57 -1.94 11.38
CA ALA A 105 -13.14 -1.64 11.52
C ALA A 105 -12.26 -2.82 11.99
N SER A 106 -12.74 -3.67 12.90
CA SER A 106 -12.00 -4.85 13.37
C SER A 106 -11.80 -5.91 12.28
N ALA A 107 -12.78 -6.07 11.39
CA ALA A 107 -12.66 -6.92 10.23
C ALA A 107 -11.80 -6.25 9.13
N ALA A 108 -11.81 -4.91 9.03
CA ALA A 108 -10.95 -4.17 8.10
C ALA A 108 -9.46 -4.38 8.40
N THR A 109 -9.03 -4.36 9.67
CA THR A 109 -7.64 -4.65 10.04
C THR A 109 -7.24 -6.08 9.67
N HIS A 110 -8.11 -7.06 9.92
CA HIS A 110 -7.84 -8.45 9.56
C HIS A 110 -7.75 -8.61 8.03
N ALA A 111 -8.71 -8.05 7.27
CA ALA A 111 -8.70 -8.10 5.81
C ALA A 111 -7.44 -7.43 5.23
N ALA A 112 -7.08 -6.24 5.72
CA ALA A 112 -5.86 -5.55 5.32
C ALA A 112 -4.59 -6.36 5.65
N THR A 113 -4.57 -7.07 6.79
CA THR A 113 -3.45 -7.93 7.17
C THR A 113 -3.25 -9.07 6.17
N GLU A 114 -4.33 -9.75 5.80
CA GLU A 114 -4.29 -10.83 4.82
C GLU A 114 -3.93 -10.32 3.42
N GLU A 115 -4.45 -9.16 3.01
CA GLU A 115 -4.14 -8.53 1.72
C GLU A 115 -2.65 -8.17 1.61
N VAL A 116 -2.11 -7.43 2.59
CA VAL A 116 -0.69 -7.05 2.57
C VAL A 116 0.20 -8.31 2.63
N ARG A 117 -0.17 -9.32 3.44
CA ARG A 117 0.57 -10.58 3.49
C ARG A 117 0.56 -11.29 2.12
N ALA A 118 -0.57 -11.30 1.42
CA ALA A 118 -0.68 -11.87 0.08
C ALA A 118 0.18 -11.11 -0.94
N MET A 119 0.22 -9.77 -0.89
CA MET A 119 1.08 -8.95 -1.75
C MET A 119 2.56 -9.27 -1.53
N PHE A 120 2.99 -9.38 -0.27
CA PHE A 120 4.36 -9.79 0.06
C PHE A 120 4.67 -11.23 -0.34
N GLU A 121 3.68 -12.11 -0.37
CA GLU A 121 3.85 -13.48 -0.88
C GLU A 121 4.11 -13.47 -2.39
N VAL A 122 3.46 -12.58 -3.15
CA VAL A 122 3.76 -12.36 -4.57
C VAL A 122 5.18 -11.81 -4.75
N ILE A 123 5.58 -10.80 -3.95
CA ILE A 123 6.95 -10.25 -3.97
C ILE A 123 7.98 -11.34 -3.64
N ARG A 124 7.72 -12.15 -2.61
CA ARG A 124 8.57 -13.28 -2.20
C ARG A 124 8.80 -14.23 -3.37
N GLN A 125 7.74 -14.60 -4.07
CA GLN A 125 7.82 -15.49 -5.23
C GLN A 125 8.58 -14.84 -6.38
N ALA A 126 8.28 -13.57 -6.70
CA ALA A 126 8.94 -12.84 -7.77
C ALA A 126 10.47 -12.68 -7.54
N LEU A 127 10.88 -12.48 -6.29
CA LEU A 127 12.29 -12.32 -5.89
C LEU A 127 12.95 -13.64 -5.44
N THR A 128 12.24 -14.77 -5.49
CA THR A 128 12.73 -16.09 -5.03
C THR A 128 13.26 -16.07 -3.59
N LEU A 129 12.54 -15.42 -2.68
CA LEU A 129 12.95 -15.26 -1.28
C LEU A 129 12.48 -16.42 -0.40
N SER A 130 13.11 -16.52 0.78
CA SER A 130 12.69 -17.41 1.86
C SER A 130 11.27 -17.09 2.35
N ALA A 131 10.66 -18.03 3.06
CA ALA A 131 9.29 -17.89 3.57
C ALA A 131 9.10 -16.58 4.37
N LEU A 132 7.91 -15.97 4.23
CA LEU A 132 7.59 -14.74 4.95
C LEU A 132 7.69 -14.95 6.47
N PRO A 133 8.21 -13.98 7.22
CA PRO A 133 8.12 -14.00 8.67
C PRO A 133 6.65 -14.04 9.15
N PRO A 134 6.42 -14.44 10.41
CA PRO A 134 5.11 -14.28 11.04
C PRO A 134 4.65 -12.81 10.97
N THR A 135 3.37 -12.58 10.70
CA THR A 135 2.82 -11.22 10.77
C THR A 135 2.85 -10.76 12.23
N PRO A 136 3.46 -9.60 12.56
CA PRO A 136 3.37 -9.02 13.89
C PRO A 136 1.90 -8.71 14.24
N PRO A 137 1.55 -8.70 15.55
CA PRO A 137 0.22 -8.26 15.97
C PRO A 137 0.02 -6.79 15.60
N VAL A 138 -1.04 -6.52 14.84
CA VAL A 138 -1.40 -5.17 14.41
C VAL A 138 -2.26 -4.53 15.51
N PRO A 139 -1.85 -3.38 16.07
CA PRO A 139 -2.67 -2.67 17.06
C PRO A 139 -4.04 -2.33 16.50
N SER A 140 -5.05 -2.31 17.37
CA SER A 140 -6.38 -1.82 16.99
C SER A 140 -6.26 -0.35 16.57
N LEU A 141 -6.89 0.00 15.46
CA LEU A 141 -6.92 1.38 14.98
C LEU A 141 -7.62 2.27 16.03
N PRO A 142 -7.00 3.39 16.47
CA PRO A 142 -7.72 4.35 17.28
C PRO A 142 -8.90 4.92 16.49
N SER A 143 -10.01 5.24 17.16
CA SER A 143 -11.19 5.78 16.49
C SER A 143 -10.96 7.15 15.83
N ASP A 144 -9.92 7.88 16.24
CA ASP A 144 -9.56 9.23 15.77
C ASP A 144 -8.28 9.25 14.91
N VAL A 145 -8.09 8.29 14.01
CA VAL A 145 -6.94 8.34 13.09
C VAL A 145 -7.14 9.50 12.10
N PRO A 146 -6.19 10.47 12.01
CA PRO A 146 -6.26 11.56 11.05
C PRO A 146 -6.37 11.02 9.62
N ASP A 147 -7.01 11.78 8.74
CA ASP A 147 -7.20 11.39 7.34
C ASP A 147 -5.85 11.05 6.70
N VAL A 148 -5.78 9.85 6.12
CA VAL A 148 -4.62 9.41 5.37
C VAL A 148 -4.68 10.06 3.99
N PRO A 149 -3.60 10.69 3.50
CA PRO A 149 -3.55 11.15 2.13
C PRO A 149 -3.71 9.92 1.20
N VAL A 150 -4.78 9.92 0.41
CA VAL A 150 -5.07 8.90 -0.59
C VAL A 150 -5.09 9.57 -1.95
N THR A 151 -4.34 9.03 -2.90
CA THR A 151 -4.42 9.49 -4.29
C THR A 151 -5.73 8.98 -4.89
N ALA A 152 -6.69 9.89 -5.09
CA ALA A 152 -7.92 9.59 -5.78
C ALA A 152 -7.79 9.98 -7.26
N LYS A 153 -7.83 8.99 -8.17
CA LYS A 153 -7.93 9.23 -9.61
C LYS A 153 -9.28 8.73 -10.09
N ARG A 154 -10.02 9.58 -10.82
CA ARG A 154 -11.17 9.09 -11.58
C ARG A 154 -10.64 8.24 -12.72
N LEU A 155 -11.10 7.00 -12.81
CA LEU A 155 -10.93 6.20 -14.02
C LEU A 155 -11.48 7.01 -15.21
N PRO A 156 -10.74 7.12 -16.33
CA PRO A 156 -11.30 7.69 -17.54
C PRO A 156 -12.56 6.89 -17.92
N GLU A 157 -13.65 7.58 -18.23
CA GLU A 157 -14.85 6.93 -18.79
C GLU A 157 -14.41 6.20 -20.06
N ALA A 158 -14.60 4.89 -20.10
CA ALA A 158 -14.19 4.05 -21.21
C ALA A 158 -14.74 4.65 -22.52
N ALA A 159 -13.84 5.16 -23.36
CA ALA A 159 -14.20 5.66 -24.68
C ALA A 159 -14.77 4.47 -25.46
N ASN A 160 -16.06 4.54 -25.81
CA ASN A 160 -16.87 3.72 -26.72
C ASN A 160 -16.16 2.65 -27.59
N GLU A 161 -15.42 1.74 -26.99
CA GLU A 161 -14.88 0.53 -27.61
C GLU A 161 -15.59 -0.68 -27.00
N PRO A 162 -15.91 -1.70 -27.81
CA PRO A 162 -16.75 -2.81 -27.37
C PRO A 162 -16.07 -3.58 -26.23
N GLU A 163 -16.71 -3.52 -25.05
CA GLU A 163 -16.52 -4.40 -23.89
C GLU A 163 -15.07 -4.67 -23.45
N GLN A 164 -14.37 -3.64 -22.96
CA GLN A 164 -13.40 -3.86 -21.88
C GLN A 164 -14.11 -3.55 -20.55
N PRO A 165 -14.35 -4.55 -19.68
CA PRO A 165 -15.02 -4.28 -18.42
C PRO A 165 -14.10 -3.45 -17.52
N GLY A 166 -14.69 -2.66 -16.62
CA GLY A 166 -14.08 -1.50 -15.93
C GLY A 166 -12.90 -1.80 -14.99
N TYR A 167 -11.75 -2.18 -15.56
CA TYR A 167 -10.52 -2.56 -14.86
C TYR A 167 -9.41 -1.54 -15.05
N LEU A 168 -8.51 -1.41 -14.07
CA LEU A 168 -7.21 -0.78 -14.33
C LEU A 168 -6.33 -1.73 -15.15
N THR A 169 -5.92 -1.26 -16.32
CA THR A 169 -4.83 -1.86 -17.09
C THR A 169 -3.50 -1.71 -16.36
N LEU A 170 -2.51 -2.57 -16.67
CA LEU A 170 -1.15 -2.45 -16.13
C LEU A 170 -0.57 -1.03 -16.31
N THR A 171 -0.83 -0.41 -17.47
CA THR A 171 -0.43 0.97 -17.76
C THR A 171 -1.10 1.97 -16.82
N GLN A 172 -2.39 1.82 -16.55
CA GLN A 172 -3.10 2.70 -15.60
C GLN A 172 -2.64 2.50 -14.15
N ILE A 173 -2.23 1.29 -13.77
CA ILE A 173 -1.61 1.01 -12.45
C ILE A 173 -0.25 1.72 -12.36
N GLN A 174 0.57 1.61 -13.41
CA GLN A 174 1.88 2.26 -13.50
C GLN A 174 1.78 3.79 -13.42
N GLU A 175 0.79 4.36 -14.12
CA GLU A 175 0.52 5.79 -14.09
C GLU A 175 -0.17 6.25 -12.80
N PHE A 176 -0.65 5.34 -11.94
CA PHE A 176 -1.41 5.71 -10.76
C PHE A 176 -0.55 6.46 -9.74
N PHE A 177 0.70 6.03 -9.56
CA PHE A 177 1.66 6.61 -8.62
C PHE A 177 2.90 7.23 -9.29
N ALA A 178 2.90 7.35 -10.63
CA ALA A 178 3.93 8.05 -11.39
C ALA A 178 3.89 9.57 -11.20
#